data_AF-A0AAD3MR82-F1
#
_entry.id   AF-A0AAD3MR82-F1
#
_cell.length_a   1.000
_cell.length_b   1.000
_cell.length_c   1.000
_cell.angle_alpha   90.00
_cell.angle_beta   90.00
_cell.angle_gamma   90.00
#
_symmetry.space_group_name_H-M   'P 1'
#
loop_
_entity.id
_entity.type
_entity.pdbx_description
1 polymer ?
#
loop_
_entity_poly.entity_id
_entity_poly.type
_entity_poly.pdbx_seq_one_letter_code
_entity_poly.pdbx_strand_id
1 'polypeptide(L)' 'MTNSQDHLTLTHKLKKPLVEKLRRERINSSIEQLKSFLGPEFLKQQPDSKLEKADILEMTVCFLTQLQ' A
#
# COMPACT_ATOMS: atom_id res chain seq x y z
N MET A 1 -17.75 12.05 -38.90
CA MET A 1 -16.27 12.02 -38.74
C MET A 1 -16.01 12.05 -37.24
N THR A 2 -15.66 10.91 -36.64
CA THR A 2 -15.46 10.83 -35.18
C THR A 2 -14.15 11.51 -34.81
N ASN A 3 -14.24 12.54 -33.97
CA ASN A 3 -13.13 13.39 -33.55
C ASN A 3 -12.03 12.56 -32.86
N SER A 4 -10.82 12.56 -33.42
CA SER A 4 -9.64 11.92 -32.80
C SER A 4 -9.28 12.52 -31.43
N GLN A 5 -9.75 13.74 -31.13
CA GLN A 5 -9.55 14.41 -29.83
C GLN A 5 -10.34 13.75 -28.67
N ASP A 6 -11.54 13.23 -28.93
CA ASP A 6 -12.36 12.56 -27.92
C ASP A 6 -11.79 11.19 -27.53
N HIS A 7 -11.13 10.52 -28.49
CA HIS A 7 -10.51 9.22 -28.26
C HIS A 7 -9.32 9.34 -27.31
N LEU A 8 -8.44 10.33 -27.49
CA LEU A 8 -7.26 10.58 -26.63
C LEU A 8 -7.64 10.95 -25.19
N THR A 9 -8.70 11.72 -24.98
CA THR A 9 -9.19 12.08 -23.64
C THR A 9 -9.80 10.88 -22.92
N LEU A 10 -10.50 10.00 -23.64
CA LEU A 10 -11.02 8.74 -23.08
C LEU A 10 -9.89 7.81 -22.66
N THR A 11 -8.85 7.63 -23.48
CA THR A 11 -7.69 6.77 -23.12
C THR A 11 -6.92 7.34 -21.92
N HIS A 12 -6.78 8.65 -21.81
CA HIS A 12 -6.12 9.29 -20.67
C HIS A 12 -6.96 9.18 -19.38
N LYS A 13 -8.29 9.30 -19.50
CA LYS A 13 -9.25 9.06 -18.40
C LYS A 13 -9.34 7.60 -17.96
N LEU A 14 -8.97 6.63 -18.81
CA LEU A 14 -8.94 5.20 -18.47
C LEU A 14 -7.57 4.72 -17.96
N LYS A 15 -6.46 5.29 -18.46
CA LYS A 15 -5.09 4.96 -18.03
C LYS A 15 -4.77 5.48 -16.64
N LYS A 16 -5.21 6.69 -16.28
CA LYS A 16 -4.97 7.27 -14.94
C LYS A 16 -5.58 6.43 -13.80
N PRO A 17 -6.84 5.96 -13.89
CA PRO A 17 -7.42 5.02 -12.93
C PRO A 17 -6.65 3.71 -12.82
N LEU A 18 -6.12 3.19 -13.93
CA LEU A 18 -5.35 1.95 -13.93
C LEU A 18 -4.00 2.10 -13.22
N VAL A 19 -3.25 3.16 -13.52
CA VAL A 19 -1.96 3.44 -12.85
C VAL A 19 -2.18 3.62 -11.35
N GLU A 20 -3.24 4.33 -10.95
CA GLU A 20 -3.54 4.52 -9.54
C GLU A 20 -4.06 3.24 -8.86
N LYS A 21 -4.72 2.34 -9.60
CA LYS A 21 -5.05 0.99 -9.11
C LYS A 21 -3.77 0.21 -8.82
N LEU A 22 -2.83 0.15 -9.78
CA LEU A 22 -1.55 -0.55 -9.61
C LEU A 22 -0.71 0.05 -8.48
N ARG A 23 -0.71 1.39 -8.33
CA ARG A 23 -0.03 2.07 -7.23
C ARG A 23 -0.62 1.66 -5.88
N ARG A 24 -1.95 1.64 -5.76
CA ARG A 24 -2.65 1.20 -4.55
C ARG A 24 -2.39 -0.27 -4.23
N GLU A 25 -2.41 -1.14 -5.23
CA GLU A 25 -2.07 -2.57 -5.07
C GLU A 25 -0.64 -2.76 -4.58
N ARG A 26 0.32 -2.03 -5.17
CA ARG A 26 1.73 -2.06 -4.73
C ARG A 26 1.86 -1.61 -3.28
N ILE A 27 1.24 -0.50 -2.89
CA ILE A 27 1.28 0.01 -1.51
C ILE A 27 0.68 -1.01 -0.53
N ASN A 28 -0.49 -1.57 -0.85
CA ASN A 28 -1.13 -2.56 0.00
C ASN A 28 -0.27 -3.83 0.15
N SER A 29 0.31 -4.32 -0.95
CA SER A 29 1.22 -5.46 -0.93
C SER A 29 2.45 -5.19 -0.05
N SER A 30 3.05 -4.01 -0.17
CA SER A 30 4.18 -3.63 0.70
C SER A 30 3.80 -3.57 2.17
N ILE A 31 2.61 -3.05 2.53
CA ILE A 31 2.14 -3.01 3.92
C ILE A 31 1.92 -4.42 4.47
N GLU A 32 1.34 -5.34 3.69
CA GLU A 32 1.17 -6.74 4.12
C GLU A 32 2.52 -7.46 4.28
N GLN A 33 3.50 -7.15 3.43
CA GLN A 33 4.87 -7.66 3.61
C GLN A 33 5.49 -7.14 4.91
N LEU A 34 5.39 -5.83 5.19
CA LEU A 34 5.86 -5.25 6.45
C LEU A 34 5.22 -5.93 7.66
N LYS A 35 3.91 -6.18 7.60
CA LYS A 35 3.18 -6.94 8.62
C LYS A 35 3.77 -8.34 8.83
N SER A 36 4.10 -9.07 7.77
CA SER A 36 4.71 -10.40 7.88
C SER A 36 6.11 -10.37 8.49
N PHE A 37 6.90 -9.34 8.22
CA PHE A 37 8.24 -9.18 8.79
C PHE A 37 8.19 -8.80 10.27
N LEU A 38 7.24 -7.97 10.68
CA LEU A 38 7.06 -7.55 12.07
C LEU A 38 6.27 -8.57 12.92
N GLY A 39 5.53 -9.46 12.28
CA GLY A 39 4.57 -10.38 12.90
C GLY A 39 5.09 -11.14 14.14
N PRO A 40 6.31 -11.72 14.14
CA PRO A 40 6.81 -12.48 15.29
C PRO A 40 7.06 -11.64 16.55
N GLU A 41 7.61 -10.44 16.39
CA GLU A 41 7.84 -9.50 17.50
C GLU A 41 6.53 -8.83 17.94
N PHE A 42 5.61 -8.61 16.99
CA PHE A 42 4.33 -7.95 17.26
C PHE A 42 3.31 -8.87 17.94
N LEU A 43 3.18 -10.14 17.51
CA LEU A 43 2.29 -11.12 18.14
C LEU A 43 2.67 -11.39 19.60
N LYS A 44 3.95 -11.23 19.96
CA LYS A 44 4.40 -11.30 21.36
C LYS A 44 3.91 -10.10 22.19
N GLN A 45 3.80 -8.92 21.58
CA GLN A 45 3.36 -7.71 22.28
C GLN A 45 1.83 -7.61 22.37
N GLN A 46 1.11 -8.02 21.32
CA GLN A 46 -0.35 -7.90 21.18
C GLN A 46 -0.94 -9.09 20.40
N PRO A 47 -1.12 -10.26 21.03
CA PRO A 47 -1.58 -11.47 20.34
C PRO A 47 -3.02 -11.40 19.81
N ASP A 48 -3.89 -10.58 20.43
CA ASP A 48 -5.32 -10.47 20.10
C ASP A 48 -5.69 -9.16 19.35
N SER A 49 -4.71 -8.31 19.02
CA SER A 49 -5.01 -7.02 18.39
C SER A 49 -5.15 -7.14 16.88
N LYS A 50 -6.22 -6.55 16.35
CA LYS A 50 -6.43 -6.39 14.91
C LYS A 50 -5.48 -5.31 14.40
N LEU A 51 -4.34 -5.72 13.87
CA LEU A 51 -3.34 -4.86 13.23
C LEU A 51 -3.96 -3.98 12.13
N GLU A 52 -4.09 -2.68 12.40
CA GLU A 52 -4.47 -1.70 11.40
C GLU A 52 -3.25 -1.29 10.56
N LYS A 53 -3.50 -0.69 9.38
CA LYS A 53 -2.41 -0.24 8.51
C LYS A 53 -1.55 0.85 9.15
N ALA A 54 -2.14 1.67 10.02
CA ALA A 54 -1.42 2.70 10.75
C ALA A 54 -0.42 2.08 11.73
N ASP A 55 -0.86 1.08 12.52
CA ASP A 55 0.01 0.37 13.48
C ASP A 55 1.20 -0.29 12.79
N ILE A 56 0.96 -0.94 11.63
CA ILE A 56 2.03 -1.59 10.86
C ILE A 56 3.10 -0.57 10.44
N LEU A 57 2.68 0.62 10.00
CA LEU A 57 3.59 1.68 9.55
C LEU A 57 4.37 2.29 10.72
N GLU A 58 3.69 2.62 11.82
CA GLU A 58 4.31 3.19 13.02
C GLU A 58 5.33 2.22 13.62
N MET A 59 4.97 0.94 13.73
CA MET A 59 5.86 -0.09 14.25
C MET A 59 7.06 -0.32 13.32
N THR A 60 6.86 -0.30 12.00
CA THR A 60 7.98 -0.40 11.05
C THR A 60 8.99 0.72 11.29
N VAL A 61 8.52 1.96 11.50
CA VAL A 61 9.39 3.09 11.81
C VAL A 61 10.13 2.87 13.13
N CYS A 62 9.42 2.48 14.19
CA CYS A 62 10.01 2.21 15.50
C CYS A 62 11.10 1.12 15.43
N PHE A 63 10.82 0.03 14.72
CA PHE A 63 11.77 -1.06 14.51
C PHE A 63 13.02 -0.58 13.76
N LEU A 64 12.85 0.17 12.67
CA LEU A 64 13.98 0.71 11.91
C LEU A 64 14.82 1.70 12.73
N THR A 65 14.20 2.51 13.59
CA THR A 65 14.92 3.43 14.48
C THR A 65 15.70 2.74 15.58
N GLN A 66 15.27 1.55 16.02
CA GLN A 66 16.01 0.74 17.00
C GLN A 66 17.20 -0.01 16.38
N LEU A 67 17.17 -0.24 15.07
CA LEU A 67 18.27 -0.87 14.33
C LEU A 67 19.39 0.09 13.95
N GLN A 68 19.16 1.40 14.02
CA GLN A 68 20.16 2.45 13.79
C GLN A 68 20.89 2.81 15.07
#